data_AF-C3N4D8-F1
#
_entry.id   AF-C3N4D8-F1
#
_cell.length_a   1.000
_cell.length_b   1.000
_cell.length_c   1.000
_cell.angle_alpha   90.00
_cell.angle_beta   90.00
_cell.angle_gamma   90.00
#
_symmetry.space_group_name_H-M   'P 1'
#
loop_
_entity.id
_entity.type
_entity.pdbx_description
1 polymer ?
#
loop_
_entity_poly.entity_id
_entity_poly.type
_entity_poly.pdbx_seq_one_letter_code
_entity_poly.pdbx_strand_id
1 'polypeptide(L)'
;MVKLVATLGKSPGGIAETLNNLISGNYVAPFEAKEIKVNELVVIRTEEVTESYYFLKTILLCCLDFTKVREVALPFDDISSPRDFITVRETVRNVLSTGDYLDFSGGRKAITAAAVLTARDVGAHLVTTIIDQDDYIRMNRRYEELKDKALSVYNKGQCLSYFCDLMSSKAKTIIFF
;
A
#
# COMPACT_ATOMS: atom_id res chain seq x y z
N MET A 1 -8.36 6.95 15.46
CA MET A 1 -8.40 6.75 13.99
C MET A 1 -6.97 6.80 13.52
N VAL A 2 -6.57 5.85 12.70
CA VAL A 2 -5.15 5.58 12.38
C VAL A 2 -4.89 5.78 10.91
N LYS A 3 -3.66 6.13 10.55
CA LYS A 3 -3.21 6.13 9.16
C LYS A 3 -2.70 4.75 8.77
N LEU A 4 -2.94 4.37 7.53
CA LEU A 4 -2.18 3.32 6.86
C LEU A 4 -1.13 4.03 5.99
N VAL A 5 0.14 3.81 6.26
CA VAL A 5 1.25 4.30 5.43
C VAL A 5 1.79 3.12 4.65
N ALA A 6 2.00 3.25 3.34
CA ALA A 6 2.42 2.12 2.50
C ALA A 6 3.58 2.52 1.59
N THR A 7 4.60 1.66 1.49
CA THR A 7 5.61 1.78 0.43
C THR A 7 5.11 1.12 -0.85
N LEU A 8 5.10 1.87 -1.95
CA LEU A 8 4.56 1.40 -3.22
C LEU A 8 5.63 0.71 -4.08
N GLY A 9 5.28 -0.47 -4.61
CA GLY A 9 6.01 -1.13 -5.68
C GLY A 9 5.19 -1.17 -6.98
N LYS A 10 5.63 -1.99 -7.95
CA LYS A 10 4.95 -2.12 -9.25
C LYS A 10 3.58 -2.80 -9.20
N SER A 11 3.32 -3.58 -8.15
CA SER A 11 2.07 -4.31 -7.98
C SER A 11 1.22 -3.65 -6.88
N PRO A 12 0.23 -2.81 -7.24
CA PRO A 12 -0.52 -2.01 -6.28
C PRO A 12 -1.56 -2.79 -5.46
N GLY A 13 -2.01 -3.95 -5.93
CA GLY A 13 -3.12 -4.71 -5.33
C GLY A 13 -2.91 -5.06 -3.85
N GLY A 14 -1.67 -5.35 -3.46
CA GLY A 14 -1.33 -5.70 -2.07
C GLY A 14 -1.69 -4.61 -1.06
N ILE A 15 -1.56 -3.32 -1.42
CA ILE A 15 -1.92 -2.22 -0.52
C ILE A 15 -3.44 -2.13 -0.35
N ALA A 16 -4.20 -2.34 -1.43
CA ALA A 16 -5.66 -2.36 -1.37
C ALA A 16 -6.16 -3.54 -0.52
N GLU A 17 -5.53 -4.71 -0.65
CA GLU A 17 -5.82 -5.88 0.17
C GLU A 17 -5.50 -5.64 1.65
N THR A 18 -4.34 -5.04 1.95
CA THR A 18 -3.99 -4.64 3.32
C THR A 18 -5.08 -3.75 3.90
N LEU A 19 -5.48 -2.69 3.19
CA LEU A 19 -6.53 -1.79 3.66
C LEU A 19 -7.85 -2.54 3.92
N ASN A 20 -8.30 -3.34 2.95
CA ASN A 20 -9.54 -4.11 3.06
C ASN A 20 -9.53 -5.07 4.26
N ASN A 21 -8.43 -5.79 4.45
CA ASN A 21 -8.28 -6.75 5.54
C ASN A 21 -8.21 -6.06 6.91
N LEU A 22 -7.55 -4.89 7.03
CA LEU A 22 -7.54 -4.11 8.27
C LEU A 22 -8.93 -3.57 8.63
N ILE A 23 -9.66 -2.99 7.67
CA ILE A 23 -10.99 -2.40 7.95
C ILE A 23 -12.07 -3.45 8.21
N SER A 24 -11.91 -4.67 7.69
CA SER A 24 -12.84 -5.79 7.92
C SER A 24 -12.46 -6.70 9.09
N GLY A 25 -11.30 -6.47 9.71
CA GLY A 25 -10.79 -7.34 10.78
C GLY A 25 -10.30 -8.71 10.30
N ASN A 26 -10.07 -8.90 8.99
CA ASN A 26 -9.63 -10.15 8.39
C ASN A 26 -8.10 -10.22 8.26
N TYR A 27 -7.39 -10.27 9.39
CA TYR A 27 -5.93 -10.35 9.43
C TYR A 27 -5.44 -11.27 10.55
N VAL A 28 -4.17 -11.65 10.47
CA VAL A 28 -3.48 -12.41 11.53
C VAL A 28 -2.64 -11.45 12.37
N ALA A 29 -2.78 -11.53 13.70
CA ALA A 29 -2.04 -10.70 14.64
C ALA A 29 -1.73 -11.47 15.93
N PRO A 30 -0.76 -11.01 16.75
CA PRO A 30 -0.53 -11.55 18.09
C PRO A 30 -1.62 -11.15 19.11
N PHE A 31 -2.65 -10.43 18.67
CA PHE A 31 -3.79 -9.98 19.44
C PHE A 31 -5.10 -10.30 18.70
N GLU A 32 -6.22 -10.17 19.40
CA GLU A 32 -7.56 -10.37 18.81
C GLU A 32 -7.80 -9.45 17.61
N ALA A 33 -8.07 -10.04 16.45
CA ALA A 33 -8.35 -9.29 15.24
C ALA A 33 -9.70 -8.56 15.35
N LYS A 34 -9.69 -7.27 15.07
CA LYS A 34 -10.86 -6.38 15.10
C LYS A 34 -10.80 -5.41 13.93
N GLU A 35 -11.92 -4.86 13.55
CA GLU A 35 -11.97 -3.81 12.54
C GLU A 35 -11.11 -2.61 12.97
N ILE A 36 -10.21 -2.18 12.08
CA ILE A 36 -9.36 -1.01 12.29
C ILE A 36 -9.93 0.16 11.49
N LYS A 37 -10.24 1.26 12.19
CA LYS A 37 -10.71 2.49 11.55
C LYS A 37 -9.56 3.28 10.95
N VAL A 38 -9.24 2.97 9.69
CA VAL A 38 -8.27 3.72 8.87
C VAL A 38 -8.91 4.99 8.33
N ASN A 39 -8.30 6.15 8.58
CA ASN A 39 -8.84 7.45 8.16
C ASN A 39 -8.19 8.04 6.92
N GLU A 40 -6.96 7.64 6.64
CA GLU A 40 -6.15 8.11 5.53
C GLU A 40 -5.18 7.00 5.14
N LEU A 41 -5.02 6.80 3.83
CA LEU A 41 -3.94 6.00 3.25
C LEU A 41 -2.86 6.96 2.74
N VAL A 42 -1.64 6.86 3.26
CA VAL A 42 -0.48 7.62 2.79
C VAL A 42 0.39 6.70 1.95
N VAL A 43 0.53 6.99 0.67
CA VAL A 43 1.34 6.19 -0.26
C VAL A 43 2.68 6.87 -0.48
N ILE A 44 3.76 6.20 -0.05
CA ILE A 44 5.14 6.61 -0.30
C ILE A 44 5.59 5.94 -1.59
N ARG A 45 5.94 6.75 -2.59
CA ARG A 45 6.31 6.26 -3.91
C ARG A 45 7.55 6.94 -4.47
N THR A 46 8.14 6.33 -5.48
CA THR A 46 9.13 6.94 -6.36
C THR A 46 8.49 7.35 -7.69
N GLU A 47 9.25 7.95 -8.59
CA GLU A 47 8.72 8.34 -9.91
C GLU A 47 8.48 7.12 -10.81
N GLU A 48 9.34 6.10 -10.72
CA GLU A 48 9.18 4.84 -11.46
C GLU A 48 7.78 4.18 -11.31
N VAL A 49 7.11 4.38 -10.18
CA VAL A 49 5.83 3.72 -9.86
C VAL A 49 4.61 4.67 -9.90
N THR A 50 4.72 5.81 -10.57
CA THR A 50 3.61 6.77 -10.76
C THR A 50 2.38 6.11 -11.39
N GLU A 51 2.57 5.27 -12.41
CA GLU A 51 1.46 4.53 -13.05
C GLU A 51 0.75 3.59 -12.06
N SER A 52 1.54 2.82 -11.30
CA SER A 52 1.03 1.92 -10.26
C SER A 52 0.25 2.66 -9.17
N TYR A 53 0.62 3.91 -8.86
CA TYR A 53 -0.10 4.75 -7.90
C TYR A 53 -1.49 5.15 -8.40
N TYR A 54 -1.61 5.60 -9.65
CA TYR A 54 -2.93 5.89 -10.22
C TYR A 54 -3.78 4.64 -10.32
N PHE A 55 -3.16 3.51 -10.66
CA PHE A 55 -3.84 2.24 -10.66
C PHE A 55 -4.36 1.86 -9.26
N LEU A 56 -3.54 2.03 -8.22
CA LEU A 56 -3.95 1.84 -6.83
C LEU A 56 -5.18 2.69 -6.50
N LYS A 57 -5.19 3.98 -6.85
CA LYS A 57 -6.34 4.86 -6.63
C LYS A 57 -7.62 4.34 -7.29
N THR A 58 -7.50 3.78 -8.49
CA THR A 58 -8.63 3.16 -9.19
C THR A 58 -9.16 1.95 -8.44
N ILE A 59 -8.29 1.07 -7.94
CA ILE A 59 -8.71 -0.09 -7.12
C ILE A 59 -9.41 0.39 -5.84
N LEU A 60 -8.81 1.35 -5.12
CA LEU A 60 -9.35 1.88 -3.86
C LEU A 60 -10.74 2.49 -4.05
N LEU A 61 -10.92 3.28 -5.11
CA LEU A 61 -12.20 3.90 -5.44
C LEU A 61 -13.25 2.85 -5.84
N CYS A 62 -12.90 1.96 -6.77
CA CYS A 62 -13.87 1.06 -7.39
C CYS A 62 -14.23 -0.15 -6.54
N CYS A 63 -13.31 -0.63 -5.72
CA CYS A 63 -13.48 -1.86 -4.97
C CYS A 63 -13.76 -1.62 -3.49
N LEU A 64 -13.24 -0.52 -2.92
CA LEU A 64 -13.32 -0.24 -1.48
C LEU A 64 -14.05 1.07 -1.14
N ASP A 65 -14.47 1.84 -2.16
CA ASP A 65 -15.06 3.18 -1.97
C ASP A 65 -14.19 4.12 -1.12
N PHE A 66 -12.86 3.93 -1.16
CA PHE A 66 -11.91 4.64 -0.33
C PHE A 66 -11.22 5.75 -1.12
N THR A 67 -11.39 7.00 -0.66
CA THR A 67 -10.93 8.20 -1.38
C THR A 67 -9.91 9.05 -0.63
N LYS A 68 -9.71 8.80 0.67
CA LYS A 68 -8.80 9.56 1.53
C LYS A 68 -7.36 9.09 1.36
N VAL A 69 -6.80 9.32 0.18
CA VAL A 69 -5.45 8.92 -0.21
C VAL A 69 -4.56 10.16 -0.33
N ARG A 70 -3.42 10.15 0.37
CA ARG A 70 -2.39 11.17 0.28
C ARG A 70 -1.12 10.59 -0.31
N GLU A 71 -0.50 11.34 -1.19
CA GLU A 71 0.74 10.97 -1.87
C GLU A 71 1.95 11.58 -1.18
N VAL A 72 3.05 10.83 -1.15
CA VAL A 72 4.37 11.30 -0.75
C VAL A 72 5.38 10.79 -1.76
N ALA A 73 5.84 11.68 -2.66
CA ALA A 73 6.83 11.35 -3.67
C ALA A 73 8.25 11.51 -3.11
N LEU A 74 9.08 10.48 -3.27
CA LEU A 74 10.52 10.54 -3.01
C LEU A 74 11.24 11.21 -4.20
N PRO A 75 12.32 11.96 -3.96
CA PRO A 75 13.02 12.70 -5.01
C PRO A 75 13.98 11.83 -5.86
N PHE A 76 13.84 10.50 -5.82
CA PHE A 76 14.67 9.52 -6.51
C PHE A 76 13.90 8.22 -6.77
N ASP A 77 14.42 7.39 -7.69
CA ASP A 77 13.82 6.10 -8.04
C ASP A 77 14.25 4.94 -7.14
N ASP A 78 15.43 5.04 -6.53
CA ASP A 78 15.90 4.06 -5.55
C ASP A 78 16.97 4.67 -4.64
N ILE A 79 17.28 3.98 -3.55
CA ILE A 79 18.38 4.33 -2.64
C ILE A 79 19.70 3.94 -3.31
N SER A 80 20.48 4.95 -3.68
CA SER A 80 21.82 4.80 -4.28
C SER A 80 22.94 5.23 -3.32
N SER A 81 22.58 5.91 -2.23
CA SER A 81 23.51 6.45 -1.24
C SER A 81 22.95 6.38 0.19
N PRO A 82 23.80 6.49 1.23
CA PRO A 82 23.34 6.63 2.61
C PRO A 82 22.42 7.83 2.84
N ARG A 83 22.59 8.92 2.06
CA ARG A 83 21.75 10.12 2.16
C ARG A 83 20.32 9.86 1.67
N ASP A 84 20.15 9.03 0.64
CA ASP A 84 18.83 8.63 0.16
C ASP A 84 18.10 7.82 1.24
N PHE A 85 18.83 6.92 1.92
CA PHE A 85 18.30 6.15 3.04
C PHE A 85 17.82 7.04 4.19
N ILE A 86 18.60 8.06 4.57
CA ILE A 86 18.19 9.07 5.57
C ILE A 86 16.94 9.82 5.09
N THR A 87 16.91 10.26 3.82
CA THR A 87 15.76 10.95 3.22
C THR A 87 14.48 10.13 3.34
N VAL A 88 14.53 8.81 3.05
CA VAL A 88 13.36 7.93 3.23
C VAL A 88 12.94 7.89 4.71
N ARG A 89 13.88 7.72 5.64
CA ARG A 89 13.56 7.67 7.08
C ARG A 89 12.91 8.96 7.58
N GLU A 90 13.44 10.12 7.18
CA GLU A 90 12.87 11.41 7.56
C GLU A 90 11.48 11.61 6.97
N THR A 91 11.31 11.26 5.69
CA THR A 91 10.01 11.32 4.99
C THR A 91 8.96 10.46 5.69
N VAL A 92 9.30 9.20 5.98
CA VAL A 92 8.42 8.25 6.69
C VAL A 92 8.11 8.76 8.11
N ARG A 93 9.10 9.28 8.83
CA ARG A 93 8.94 9.80 10.19
C ARG A 93 7.96 10.98 10.25
N ASN A 94 7.96 11.83 9.23
CA ASN A 94 7.08 12.99 9.16
C ASN A 94 5.61 12.63 8.88
N VAL A 95 5.33 11.40 8.43
CA VAL A 95 3.97 10.97 8.10
C VAL A 95 3.44 9.87 9.01
N LEU A 96 4.30 9.16 9.73
CA LEU A 96 3.91 8.17 10.74
C LEU A 96 3.75 8.79 12.13
N SER A 97 2.89 8.17 12.93
CA SER A 97 2.66 8.48 14.33
C SER A 97 2.50 7.18 15.11
N THR A 98 2.64 7.23 16.43
CA THR A 98 2.47 6.04 17.28
C THR A 98 1.08 5.44 17.09
N GLY A 99 1.00 4.12 16.91
CA GLY A 99 -0.24 3.38 16.65
C GLY A 99 -0.76 3.44 15.22
N ASP A 100 -0.09 4.14 14.29
CA ASP A 100 -0.36 4.00 12.85
C ASP A 100 0.12 2.64 12.34
N TYR A 101 -0.25 2.29 11.11
CA TYR A 101 0.16 1.05 10.44
C TYR A 101 1.08 1.37 9.27
N LEU A 102 2.21 0.66 9.18
CA LEU A 102 3.08 0.67 8.00
C LEU A 102 2.90 -0.64 7.22
N ASP A 103 2.32 -0.55 6.03
CA ASP A 103 2.36 -1.61 5.03
C ASP A 103 3.70 -1.59 4.29
N PHE A 104 4.47 -2.67 4.48
CA PHE A 104 5.78 -2.86 3.88
C PHE A 104 5.80 -4.02 2.86
N SER A 105 4.63 -4.43 2.35
CA SER A 105 4.48 -5.53 1.38
C SER A 105 5.13 -5.24 0.03
N GLY A 106 5.15 -3.98 -0.37
CA GLY A 106 5.64 -3.52 -1.65
C GLY A 106 6.80 -2.53 -1.54
N GLY A 107 7.40 -2.22 -2.69
CA GLY A 107 8.46 -1.23 -2.83
C GLY A 107 9.86 -1.84 -2.96
N ARG A 108 10.84 -0.97 -3.20
CA ARG A 108 12.24 -1.35 -3.28
C ARG A 108 12.74 -1.72 -1.89
N LYS A 109 13.47 -2.83 -1.78
CA LYS A 109 13.90 -3.43 -0.49
C LYS A 109 14.54 -2.41 0.46
N ALA A 110 15.42 -1.54 -0.03
CA ALA A 110 16.10 -0.55 0.79
C ALA A 110 15.13 0.53 1.31
N ILE A 111 14.18 0.99 0.47
CA ILE A 111 13.13 1.95 0.87
C ILE A 111 12.23 1.31 1.93
N THR A 112 11.79 0.08 1.69
CA THR A 112 10.97 -0.70 2.62
C THR A 112 11.71 -0.91 3.95
N ALA A 113 13.00 -1.23 3.93
CA ALA A 113 13.81 -1.37 5.15
C ALA A 113 13.94 -0.06 5.93
N ALA A 114 14.18 1.06 5.24
CA ALA A 114 14.21 2.39 5.87
C ALA A 114 12.87 2.75 6.51
N ALA A 115 11.76 2.44 5.84
CA ALA A 115 10.41 2.66 6.36
C ALA A 115 10.15 1.80 7.61
N VAL A 116 10.46 0.51 7.56
CA VAL A 116 10.28 -0.44 8.68
C VAL A 116 11.07 -0.01 9.93
N LEU A 117 12.34 0.36 9.76
CA LEU A 117 13.15 0.86 10.88
C LEU A 117 12.53 2.12 11.50
N THR A 118 12.02 3.01 10.67
CA THR A 118 11.39 4.25 11.13
C THR A 118 10.06 3.99 11.84
N ALA A 119 9.23 3.09 11.32
CA ALA A 119 7.98 2.69 11.96
C ALA A 119 8.24 2.08 13.35
N ARG A 120 9.27 1.24 13.48
CA ARG A 120 9.70 0.72 14.79
C ARG A 120 10.09 1.84 15.75
N ASP A 121 10.88 2.80 15.31
CA ASP A 121 11.31 3.93 16.17
C ASP A 121 10.14 4.78 16.65
N VAL A 122 9.10 4.94 15.83
CA VAL A 122 7.91 5.76 16.11
C VAL A 122 6.87 4.99 16.96
N GLY A 123 6.96 3.67 17.03
CA GLY A 123 5.96 2.81 17.66
C GLY A 123 4.70 2.66 16.79
N ALA A 124 4.88 2.59 15.46
CA ALA A 124 3.84 2.20 14.52
C ALA A 124 3.83 0.67 14.34
N HIS A 125 2.67 0.13 14.02
CA HIS A 125 2.47 -1.27 13.73
C HIS A 125 3.05 -1.64 12.37
N LEU A 126 3.67 -2.82 12.25
CA LEU A 126 4.13 -3.33 10.97
C LEU A 126 3.14 -4.31 10.38
N VAL A 127 2.81 -4.10 9.12
CA VAL A 127 1.84 -4.91 8.37
C VAL A 127 2.43 -5.38 7.05
N THR A 128 2.20 -6.64 6.71
CA THR A 128 2.45 -7.14 5.36
C THR A 128 1.26 -7.96 4.88
N THR A 129 1.06 -7.98 3.58
CA THR A 129 0.08 -8.81 2.89
C THR A 129 0.81 -9.76 1.97
N ILE A 130 0.59 -11.04 2.20
CA ILE A 130 1.14 -12.12 1.40
C ILE A 130 0.12 -12.49 0.34
N ILE A 131 0.54 -12.44 -0.91
CA ILE A 131 -0.24 -12.89 -2.07
C ILE A 131 0.47 -14.14 -2.59
N ASP A 132 -0.31 -15.20 -2.83
CA ASP A 132 0.21 -16.39 -3.48
C ASP A 132 0.79 -16.07 -4.88
N GLN A 133 1.79 -16.85 -5.31
CA GLN A 133 2.50 -16.59 -6.55
C GLN A 133 1.60 -16.67 -7.79
N ASP A 134 0.62 -17.59 -7.82
CA ASP A 134 -0.29 -17.72 -8.97
C ASP A 134 -1.23 -16.51 -9.06
N ASP A 135 -1.73 -16.05 -7.91
CA ASP A 135 -2.53 -14.84 -7.82
C ASP A 135 -1.71 -13.60 -8.22
N TYR A 136 -0.46 -13.49 -7.76
CA TYR A 136 0.44 -12.41 -8.13
C TYR A 136 0.70 -12.36 -9.63
N ILE A 137 0.93 -13.51 -10.28
CA ILE A 137 1.09 -13.60 -11.74
C ILE A 137 -0.19 -13.17 -12.46
N ARG A 138 -1.35 -13.66 -12.02
CA ARG A 138 -2.65 -13.26 -12.59
C ARG A 138 -2.85 -11.74 -12.49
N MET A 139 -2.63 -11.18 -11.31
CA MET A 139 -2.79 -9.76 -11.04
C MET A 139 -1.87 -8.91 -11.92
N ASN A 140 -0.60 -9.29 -12.07
CA ASN A 140 0.32 -8.57 -12.95
C ASN A 140 -0.09 -8.65 -14.41
N ARG A 141 -0.58 -9.80 -14.89
CA ARG A 141 -1.13 -9.89 -16.24
C ARG A 141 -2.33 -8.97 -16.42
N ARG A 142 -3.26 -8.96 -15.46
CA ARG A 142 -4.42 -8.06 -15.48
C ARG A 142 -4.01 -6.59 -15.43
N TYR A 143 -2.95 -6.27 -14.70
CA TYR A 143 -2.43 -4.91 -14.61
C TYR A 143 -2.01 -4.42 -15.99
N GLU A 144 -1.21 -5.21 -16.72
CA GLU A 144 -0.77 -4.85 -18.08
C GLU A 144 -1.94 -4.72 -19.07
N GLU A 145 -2.98 -5.53 -18.93
CA GLU A 145 -4.20 -5.46 -19.76
C GLU A 145 -5.05 -4.19 -19.49
N LEU A 146 -4.91 -3.60 -18.30
CA LEU A 146 -5.83 -2.59 -17.77
C LEU A 146 -5.19 -1.23 -17.50
N LYS A 147 -3.86 -1.12 -17.52
CA LYS A 147 -3.12 0.08 -17.10
C LYS A 147 -3.63 1.36 -17.76
N ASP A 148 -3.81 1.36 -19.08
CA ASP A 148 -4.28 2.53 -19.82
C ASP A 148 -5.72 2.91 -19.45
N LYS A 149 -6.56 1.92 -19.16
CA LYS A 149 -7.96 2.14 -18.77
C LYS A 149 -8.05 2.66 -17.34
N ALA A 150 -7.22 2.15 -16.44
CA ALA A 150 -7.22 2.55 -15.04
C ALA A 150 -6.86 4.03 -14.87
N LEU A 151 -6.00 4.58 -15.73
CA LEU A 151 -5.64 6.01 -15.75
C LEU A 151 -6.81 6.94 -16.13
N SER A 152 -7.89 6.40 -16.69
CA SER A 152 -9.08 7.17 -17.10
C SER A 152 -10.19 7.25 -16.05
N VAL A 153 -9.99 6.63 -14.88
CA VAL A 153 -10.99 6.56 -13.80
C VAL A 153 -10.77 7.70 -12.80
N TYR A 154 -11.70 8.65 -12.78
CA TYR A 154 -11.66 9.81 -11.88
C TYR A 154 -12.78 9.80 -10.84
N ASN A 155 -13.87 9.06 -11.10
CA ASN A 155 -15.01 8.96 -10.20
C ASN A 155 -15.69 7.58 -10.27
N LYS A 156 -16.57 7.32 -9.31
CA LYS A 156 -17.25 6.02 -9.13
C LYS A 156 -18.13 5.61 -10.32
N GLY A 157 -18.66 6.57 -11.09
CA GLY A 157 -19.45 6.29 -12.30
C GLY A 157 -18.65 5.66 -13.43
N GLN A 158 -17.31 5.75 -13.37
CA GLN A 158 -16.40 5.16 -14.34
C GLN A 158 -15.82 3.82 -13.86
N CYS A 159 -16.22 3.36 -12.67
CA CYS A 159 -15.76 2.10 -12.12
C CYS A 159 -16.36 0.91 -12.86
N LEU A 160 -15.49 -0.02 -13.22
CA LEU A 160 -15.84 -1.28 -13.87
C LEU A 160 -15.39 -2.42 -12.96
N SER A 161 -16.23 -3.45 -12.83
CA SER A 161 -16.04 -4.54 -11.87
C SER A 161 -14.70 -5.28 -12.02
N TYR A 162 -14.17 -5.35 -13.24
CA TYR A 162 -12.90 -6.02 -13.53
C TYR A 162 -11.69 -5.35 -12.88
N PHE A 163 -11.77 -4.10 -12.41
CA PHE A 163 -10.68 -3.51 -11.64
C PHE A 163 -10.45 -4.24 -10.30
N CYS A 164 -11.48 -4.92 -9.79
CA CYS A 164 -11.39 -5.69 -8.55
C CYS A 164 -10.79 -7.10 -8.76
N ASP A 165 -10.58 -7.54 -10.01
CA ASP A 165 -9.84 -8.77 -10.33
C ASP A 165 -8.34 -8.68 -9.94
N LEU A 166 -7.88 -7.46 -9.65
CA LEU A 166 -6.53 -7.13 -9.18
C LEU A 166 -6.39 -7.19 -7.67
N MET A 167 -7.40 -7.69 -6.99
CA MET A 167 -7.32 -8.11 -5.59
C MET A 167 -7.41 -9.63 -5.53
N SER A 168 -6.61 -10.24 -4.66
CA SER A 168 -6.68 -11.65 -4.31
C SER A 168 -7.61 -11.84 -3.11
N SER A 169 -8.60 -12.71 -3.26
CA SER A 169 -9.41 -13.20 -2.13
C SER A 169 -8.65 -14.13 -1.19
N LYS A 170 -7.44 -14.57 -1.58
CA LYS A 170 -6.55 -15.43 -0.78
C LYS A 170 -5.43 -14.64 -0.11
N ALA A 171 -5.37 -13.33 -0.32
CA ALA A 171 -4.38 -12.46 0.28
C ALA A 171 -4.46 -12.54 1.81
N LYS A 172 -3.31 -12.72 2.45
CA LYS A 172 -3.21 -12.85 3.91
C LYS A 172 -2.45 -11.68 4.49
N THR A 173 -3.15 -10.80 5.19
CA THR A 173 -2.55 -9.69 5.93
C THR A 173 -2.13 -10.12 7.32
N ILE A 174 -0.91 -9.75 7.71
CA ILE A 174 -0.27 -10.10 8.98
C ILE A 174 0.22 -8.82 9.66
N ILE A 175 -0.13 -8.63 10.92
CA ILE A 175 0.37 -7.57 11.81
C ILE A 175 1.37 -8.19 12.77
N PHE A 176 2.58 -7.64 12.85
CA PHE A 176 3.67 -8.24 13.64
C PHE A 176 3.76 -7.74 15.07
N PHE A 177 3.56 -6.44 15.29
CA PHE A 177 3.65 -5.76 16.58
C PHE A 177 2.96 -4.41 16.49
#